data_AF-Q1A533-F1
#
_entry.id   AF-Q1A533-F1
#
_cell.length_a   1.000
_cell.length_b   1.000
_cell.length_c   1.000
_cell.angle_alpha   90.00
_cell.angle_beta   90.00
_cell.angle_gamma   90.00
#
_symmetry.space_group_name_H-M   'P 1'
#
loop_
_entity.id
_entity.type
_entity.pdbx_description
1 polymer ?
#
loop_
_entity_poly.entity_id
_entity_poly.type
_entity_poly.pdbx_seq_one_letter_code
_entity_poly.pdbx_strand_id
1 'polypeptide(L)'
;EDLLLLDQLSKGRFNFGVVRGLYHKDFRVFGVNMEESRSITQNFHEMIMEGTQTGRIGSDSEHIEFPEVEVYPTAYSSEIATCMTAESASTTEWLAKKGLPMVLSWIIPTNEKKAQMELYNEIALEHGHDISKIDHCMTFICSVDHDKQKAREVCRAFLTNWYDSYVNATNIFNDSNQTRGYDYHKGQWRDF
;
A
#
# COMPACT_ATOMS: atom_id res chain seq x y z
N GLU A 1 -9.39 13.38 -8.22
CA GLU A 1 -8.89 14.66 -8.79
C GLU A 1 -7.41 14.88 -8.50
N ASP A 2 -6.96 14.86 -7.24
CA ASP A 2 -5.55 15.13 -6.87
C ASP A 2 -4.51 14.31 -7.66
N LEU A 3 -4.78 13.01 -7.88
CA LEU A 3 -3.94 12.16 -8.72
C LEU A 3 -3.76 12.76 -10.12
N LEU A 4 -4.86 13.15 -10.78
CA LEU A 4 -4.84 13.69 -12.14
C LEU A 4 -4.22 15.08 -12.18
N LEU A 5 -4.42 15.88 -11.13
CA LEU A 5 -3.74 17.16 -10.99
C LEU A 5 -2.22 16.98 -10.89
N LEU A 6 -1.74 16.03 -10.09
CA LEU A 6 -0.32 15.71 -9.97
C LEU A 6 0.24 15.15 -11.28
N ASP A 7 -0.50 14.29 -11.96
CA ASP A 7 -0.14 13.76 -13.28
C ASP A 7 0.05 14.90 -14.29
N GLN A 8 -0.90 15.84 -14.38
CA GLN A 8 -0.84 17.01 -15.25
C GLN A 8 0.31 17.96 -14.90
N LEU A 9 0.42 18.38 -13.64
CA LEU A 9 1.45 19.34 -13.20
C LEU A 9 2.85 18.74 -13.32
N SER A 10 2.98 17.44 -13.09
CA SER A 10 4.27 16.74 -13.17
C SER A 10 4.61 16.30 -14.59
N LYS A 11 3.66 16.33 -15.53
CA LYS A 11 3.79 15.75 -16.89
C LYS A 11 4.13 14.26 -16.84
N GLY A 12 3.35 13.49 -16.07
CA GLY A 12 3.49 12.03 -15.97
C GLY A 12 4.67 11.55 -15.15
N ARG A 13 5.17 12.35 -14.19
CA ARG A 13 6.26 11.95 -13.28
C ARG A 13 5.77 11.47 -11.92
N PHE A 14 4.46 11.45 -11.70
CA PHE A 14 3.85 11.02 -10.44
C PHE A 14 3.51 9.52 -10.50
N ASN A 15 3.91 8.78 -9.46
CA ASN A 15 3.54 7.38 -9.26
C ASN A 15 2.54 7.28 -8.10
N PHE A 16 1.41 6.63 -8.34
CA PHE A 16 0.33 6.49 -7.38
C PHE A 16 0.54 5.28 -6.46
N GLY A 17 1.17 5.49 -5.31
CA GLY A 17 1.32 4.46 -4.28
C GLY A 17 0.11 4.38 -3.35
N VAL A 18 -0.45 3.18 -3.15
CA VAL A 18 -1.60 2.94 -2.27
C VAL A 18 -1.25 1.95 -1.15
N VAL A 19 -1.85 2.15 0.01
CA VAL A 19 -1.79 1.21 1.14
C VAL A 19 -3.17 1.10 1.78
N ARG A 20 -3.44 -0.03 2.44
CA ARG A 20 -4.72 -0.22 3.15
C ARG A 20 -4.91 0.69 4.35
N GLY A 21 -3.84 1.33 4.85
CA GLY A 21 -3.83 2.02 6.15
C GLY A 21 -3.53 1.06 7.29
N LEU A 22 -2.92 1.57 8.36
CA LEU A 22 -2.35 0.77 9.44
C LEU A 22 -2.89 1.12 10.83
N TYR A 23 -3.28 2.37 11.07
CA TYR A 23 -3.64 2.84 12.39
C TYR A 23 -5.15 2.98 12.55
N HIS A 24 -5.72 2.29 13.55
CA HIS A 24 -7.15 2.36 13.89
C HIS A 24 -7.65 3.79 14.12
N LYS A 25 -6.79 4.66 14.66
CA LYS A 25 -7.13 6.08 14.88
C LYS A 25 -7.56 6.80 13.60
N ASP A 26 -6.96 6.47 12.45
CA ASP A 26 -7.23 7.17 11.20
C ASP A 26 -8.64 6.82 10.74
N PHE A 27 -8.94 5.52 10.69
CA PHE A 27 -10.27 4.99 10.42
C PHE A 27 -11.34 5.56 11.34
N ARG A 28 -11.06 5.60 12.66
CA ARG A 28 -12.00 6.15 13.64
C ARG A 28 -12.29 7.63 13.42
N VAL A 29 -11.29 8.44 13.11
CA VAL A 29 -11.45 9.88 12.87
C VAL A 29 -12.17 10.14 11.54
N PHE A 30 -11.85 9.37 10.49
CA PHE A 30 -12.50 9.48 9.19
C PHE A 30 -13.87 8.78 9.12
N GLY A 31 -14.30 8.11 10.19
CA GLY A 31 -15.62 7.48 10.29
C GLY A 31 -15.76 6.20 9.45
N VAL A 32 -14.67 5.47 9.23
CA VAL A 32 -14.62 4.25 8.41
C VAL A 32 -14.30 3.03 9.27
N ASN A 33 -14.87 1.87 8.96
CA ASN A 33 -14.55 0.62 9.65
C ASN A 33 -13.22 0.05 9.15
N MET A 34 -12.23 -0.06 10.05
CA MET A 34 -10.91 -0.62 9.71
C MET A 34 -10.98 -2.10 9.31
N GLU A 35 -11.98 -2.86 9.77
CA GLU A 35 -12.16 -4.26 9.37
C GLU A 35 -12.50 -4.40 7.88
N GLU A 36 -13.11 -3.36 7.29
CA GLU A 36 -13.46 -3.27 5.87
C GLU A 36 -12.34 -2.63 5.03
N SER A 37 -11.22 -2.23 5.63
CA SER A 37 -10.10 -1.56 4.96
C SER A 37 -9.68 -2.22 3.65
N ARG A 38 -9.70 -3.56 3.58
CA ARG A 38 -9.35 -4.31 2.36
C ARG A 38 -10.34 -4.05 1.24
N SER A 39 -11.63 -4.27 1.47
CA SER A 39 -12.66 -4.12 0.43
C SER A 39 -12.80 -2.64 0.03
N ILE A 40 -12.72 -1.73 1.00
CA ILE A 40 -12.70 -0.28 0.75
C ILE A 40 -11.52 0.11 -0.14
N THR A 41 -10.30 -0.31 0.21
CA THR A 41 -9.10 0.05 -0.58
C THR A 41 -9.18 -0.52 -2.00
N GLN A 42 -9.64 -1.75 -2.16
CA GLN A 42 -9.77 -2.38 -3.48
C GLN A 42 -10.83 -1.68 -4.33
N ASN A 43 -12.01 -1.41 -3.76
CA ASN A 43 -13.10 -0.72 -4.45
C ASN A 43 -12.70 0.70 -4.87
N PHE A 44 -12.09 1.48 -3.96
CA PHE A 44 -11.65 2.83 -4.26
C PHE A 44 -10.48 2.84 -5.26
N HIS A 45 -9.53 1.91 -5.17
CA HIS A 45 -8.46 1.80 -6.16
C HIS A 45 -9.02 1.54 -7.56
N GLU A 46 -9.92 0.55 -7.69
CA GLU A 46 -10.56 0.24 -8.98
C GLU A 46 -11.31 1.45 -9.56
N MET A 47 -12.16 2.08 -8.74
CA MET A 47 -12.92 3.27 -9.14
C MET A 47 -12.00 4.44 -9.56
N ILE A 48 -10.93 4.69 -8.81
CA ILE A 48 -9.96 5.76 -9.14
C ILE A 48 -9.26 5.44 -10.47
N MET A 49 -8.75 4.21 -10.63
CA MET A 49 -8.02 3.82 -11.83
C MET A 49 -8.91 3.82 -13.07
N GLU A 50 -10.15 3.36 -12.96
CA GLU A 50 -11.15 3.50 -14.03
C GLU A 50 -11.37 4.96 -14.40
N GLY A 51 -11.54 5.83 -13.40
CA GLY A 51 -11.67 7.27 -13.61
C GLY A 51 -10.48 7.91 -14.34
N THR A 52 -9.26 7.39 -14.15
CA THR A 52 -8.08 7.87 -14.89
C THR A 52 -8.12 7.51 -16.38
N GLN A 53 -8.81 6.42 -16.74
CA GLN A 53 -8.93 5.95 -18.13
C GLN A 53 -10.13 6.57 -18.85
N THR A 54 -11.26 6.71 -18.15
CA THR A 54 -12.54 7.13 -18.75
C THR A 54 -12.82 8.62 -18.58
N GLY A 55 -12.17 9.29 -17.60
CA GLY A 55 -12.48 10.66 -17.19
C GLY A 55 -13.80 10.78 -16.42
N ARG A 56 -14.40 9.67 -16.00
CA ARG A 56 -15.69 9.61 -15.31
C ARG A 56 -15.63 8.59 -14.16
N ILE A 57 -16.31 8.88 -13.06
CA ILE A 57 -16.44 7.95 -11.93
C ILE A 57 -17.88 7.90 -11.46
N GLY A 58 -18.32 6.73 -11.03
CA GLY A 58 -19.59 6.50 -10.34
C GLY A 58 -19.43 5.29 -9.43
N SER A 59 -20.34 5.12 -8.47
CA SER A 59 -20.30 3.95 -7.59
C SER A 59 -21.70 3.56 -7.14
N ASP A 60 -21.93 2.24 -7.13
CA ASP A 60 -23.09 1.56 -6.55
C ASP A 60 -22.60 0.47 -5.57
N SER A 61 -21.52 0.77 -4.85
CA SER A 61 -20.87 -0.17 -3.92
C SER A 61 -21.41 0.00 -2.50
N GLU A 62 -21.27 -1.05 -1.68
CA GLU A 62 -21.62 -0.98 -0.26
C GLU A 62 -20.80 0.05 0.55
N HIS A 63 -19.68 0.54 -0.01
CA HIS A 63 -18.79 1.49 0.65
C HIS A 63 -19.11 2.94 0.32
N ILE A 64 -19.58 3.22 -0.90
CA ILE A 64 -19.97 4.55 -1.33
C ILE A 64 -20.89 4.46 -2.55
N GLU A 65 -22.01 5.20 -2.55
CA GLU A 65 -22.97 5.25 -3.65
C GLU A 65 -23.11 6.70 -4.14
N PHE A 66 -22.95 6.92 -5.44
CA PHE A 66 -23.19 8.22 -6.07
C PHE A 66 -23.31 8.06 -7.60
N PRO A 67 -24.11 8.93 -8.26
CA PRO A 67 -24.28 8.89 -9.72
C PRO A 67 -22.97 9.17 -10.45
N GLU A 68 -22.88 8.73 -11.70
CA GLU A 68 -21.71 9.00 -12.53
C GLU A 68 -21.46 10.51 -12.72
N VAL A 69 -20.21 10.93 -12.53
CA VAL A 69 -19.74 12.32 -12.67
C VAL A 69 -18.45 12.37 -13.49
N GLU A 70 -18.23 13.51 -14.15
CA GLU A 70 -16.96 13.81 -14.82
C GLU A 70 -15.89 14.23 -13.82
N VAL A 71 -14.66 13.78 -14.02
CA VAL A 71 -13.51 14.11 -13.18
C VAL A 71 -12.54 14.99 -13.96
N TYR A 72 -12.11 16.08 -13.33
CA TYR A 72 -11.16 17.01 -13.92
C TYR A 72 -9.94 17.24 -13.00
N PRO A 73 -8.76 17.56 -13.56
CA PRO A 73 -8.44 17.53 -15.00
C PRO A 73 -8.39 16.10 -15.55
N THR A 74 -8.37 15.93 -16.88
CA THR A 74 -8.16 14.61 -17.49
C THR A 74 -6.72 14.12 -17.26
N ALA A 75 -6.45 12.82 -17.42
CA ALA A 75 -5.09 12.29 -17.35
C ALA A 75 -4.18 12.93 -18.43
N TYR A 76 -2.94 13.22 -18.05
CA TYR A 76 -1.83 13.54 -18.95
C TYR A 76 -1.19 12.26 -19.48
N SER A 77 -0.99 11.27 -18.60
CA SER A 77 -0.39 9.98 -18.95
C SER A 77 -1.43 9.04 -19.58
N SER A 78 -1.01 8.22 -20.55
CA SER A 78 -1.88 7.18 -21.13
C SER A 78 -2.19 6.05 -20.15
N GLU A 79 -1.31 5.85 -19.18
CA GLU A 79 -1.45 4.91 -18.09
C GLU A 79 -0.83 5.54 -16.84
N ILE A 80 -1.56 5.49 -15.72
CA ILE A 80 -1.06 5.97 -14.43
C ILE A 80 -0.30 4.84 -13.77
N ALA A 81 1.01 5.05 -13.57
CA ALA A 81 1.82 4.13 -12.77
C ALA A 81 1.27 4.06 -11.35
N THR A 82 0.90 2.87 -10.90
CA THR A 82 0.37 2.61 -9.56
C THR A 82 1.08 1.43 -8.92
N CYS A 83 1.23 1.45 -7.60
CA CYS A 83 1.78 0.34 -6.84
C CYS A 83 1.11 0.23 -5.47
N MET A 84 1.18 -0.94 -4.85
CA MET A 84 0.62 -1.14 -3.52
C MET A 84 1.56 -1.91 -2.61
N THR A 85 1.63 -1.52 -1.34
CA THR A 85 2.38 -2.30 -0.35
C THR A 85 1.64 -3.60 -0.05
N ALA A 86 2.32 -4.72 -0.22
CA ALA A 86 1.77 -6.03 0.06
C ALA A 86 2.39 -6.57 1.34
N GLU A 87 1.59 -6.66 2.42
CA GLU A 87 2.00 -7.24 3.70
C GLU A 87 1.08 -8.42 4.11
N SER A 88 0.30 -8.96 3.19
CA SER A 88 -0.50 -10.16 3.40
C SER A 88 -0.65 -10.97 2.11
N ALA A 89 -0.80 -12.29 2.21
CA ALA A 89 -1.03 -13.16 1.05
C ALA A 89 -2.22 -12.68 0.21
N SER A 90 -3.34 -12.33 0.85
CA SER A 90 -4.52 -11.80 0.15
C SER A 90 -4.25 -10.52 -0.67
N THR A 91 -3.37 -9.64 -0.20
CA THR A 91 -2.97 -8.44 -0.96
C THR A 91 -2.06 -8.82 -2.12
N THR A 92 -1.10 -9.72 -1.89
CA THR A 92 -0.23 -10.26 -2.94
C THR A 92 -1.06 -10.90 -4.06
N GLU A 93 -2.01 -11.76 -3.72
CA GLU A 93 -2.91 -12.42 -4.67
C GLU A 93 -3.71 -11.42 -5.50
N TRP A 94 -4.30 -10.41 -4.86
CA TRP A 94 -5.11 -9.40 -5.55
C TRP A 94 -4.28 -8.59 -6.55
N LEU A 95 -3.05 -8.21 -6.17
CA LEU A 95 -2.13 -7.49 -7.07
C LEU A 95 -1.68 -8.37 -8.23
N ALA A 96 -1.34 -9.64 -7.96
CA ALA A 96 -0.87 -10.58 -8.97
C ALA A 96 -1.94 -10.86 -10.03
N LYS A 97 -3.20 -11.06 -9.64
CA LYS A 97 -4.33 -11.23 -10.57
C LYS A 97 -4.49 -10.06 -11.54
N LYS A 98 -4.10 -8.85 -11.10
CA LYS A 98 -4.19 -7.61 -11.87
C LYS A 98 -2.89 -7.20 -12.56
N GLY A 99 -1.78 -7.92 -12.35
CA GLY A 99 -0.48 -7.54 -12.88
C GLY A 99 0.08 -6.23 -12.29
N LEU A 100 -0.38 -5.82 -11.11
CA LEU A 100 0.02 -4.57 -10.47
C LEU A 100 1.28 -4.76 -9.61
N PRO A 101 2.24 -3.81 -9.63
CA PRO A 101 3.48 -3.95 -8.90
C PRO A 101 3.28 -3.86 -7.38
N MET A 102 4.09 -4.64 -6.67
CA MET A 102 4.17 -4.62 -5.21
C MET A 102 5.27 -3.69 -4.74
N VAL A 103 5.04 -3.05 -3.59
CA VAL A 103 6.11 -2.49 -2.75
C VAL A 103 6.41 -3.48 -1.62
N LEU A 104 7.60 -4.07 -1.65
CA LEU A 104 8.09 -5.02 -0.66
C LEU A 104 8.60 -4.27 0.59
N SER A 105 8.10 -4.67 1.75
CA SER A 105 8.39 -4.05 3.04
C SER A 105 9.86 -4.23 3.44
N TRP A 106 10.43 -3.21 4.10
CA TRP A 106 11.80 -3.25 4.62
C TRP A 106 11.93 -4.06 5.92
N ILE A 107 10.81 -4.35 6.58
CA ILE A 107 10.75 -5.02 7.89
C ILE A 107 10.87 -6.53 7.77
N ILE A 108 10.42 -7.11 6.66
CA ILE A 108 10.39 -8.57 6.46
C ILE A 108 11.75 -9.12 5.98
N PRO A 109 12.14 -10.33 6.41
CA PRO A 109 13.40 -10.94 6.00
C PRO A 109 13.38 -11.41 4.54
N THR A 110 14.56 -11.65 3.98
CA THR A 110 14.74 -11.99 2.56
C THR A 110 13.98 -13.26 2.13
N ASN A 111 13.86 -14.26 3.01
CA ASN A 111 13.10 -15.48 2.74
C ASN A 111 11.60 -15.21 2.61
N GLU A 112 11.03 -14.31 3.43
CA GLU A 112 9.62 -13.90 3.30
C GLU A 112 9.39 -13.09 2.01
N LYS A 113 10.31 -12.17 1.67
CA LYS A 113 10.27 -11.45 0.38
C LYS A 113 10.28 -12.42 -0.80
N LYS A 114 11.14 -13.44 -0.75
CA LYS A 114 11.23 -14.47 -1.78
C LYS A 114 9.91 -15.24 -1.91
N ALA A 115 9.36 -15.74 -0.81
CA ALA A 115 8.10 -16.47 -0.82
C ALA A 115 6.94 -15.60 -1.36
N GLN A 116 6.92 -14.32 -1.01
CA GLN A 116 5.93 -13.37 -1.53
C GLN A 116 6.06 -13.16 -3.05
N MET A 117 7.29 -13.05 -3.57
CA MET A 117 7.55 -12.95 -5.00
C MET A 117 7.19 -14.24 -5.76
N GLU A 118 7.46 -15.40 -5.16
CA GLU A 118 7.08 -16.71 -5.73
C GLU A 118 5.56 -16.83 -5.87
N LEU A 119 4.82 -16.52 -4.80
CA LEU A 119 3.35 -16.49 -4.81
C LEU A 119 2.81 -15.50 -5.87
N TYR A 120 3.38 -14.30 -5.94
CA TYR A 120 2.98 -13.30 -6.92
C TYR A 120 3.19 -13.80 -8.35
N ASN A 121 4.38 -14.32 -8.66
CA ASN A 121 4.74 -14.74 -10.00
C ASN A 121 3.89 -15.91 -10.49
N GLU A 122 3.59 -16.89 -9.63
CA GLU A 122 2.71 -18.00 -9.95
C GLU A 122 1.34 -17.49 -10.42
N ILE A 123 0.70 -16.66 -9.61
CA ILE A 123 -0.64 -16.13 -9.89
C ILE A 123 -0.63 -15.19 -11.11
N ALA A 124 0.36 -14.32 -11.22
CA ALA A 124 0.46 -13.38 -12.33
C ALA A 124 0.61 -14.10 -13.68
N LEU A 125 1.42 -15.17 -13.72
CA LEU A 125 1.58 -16.03 -14.91
C LEU A 125 0.28 -16.76 -15.25
N GLU A 126 -0.43 -17.30 -14.25
CA GLU A 126 -1.75 -17.94 -14.46
C GLU A 126 -2.80 -16.98 -15.06
N HIS A 127 -2.69 -15.68 -14.75
CA HIS A 127 -3.57 -14.64 -15.27
C HIS A 127 -3.05 -13.99 -16.57
N GLY A 128 -1.96 -14.52 -17.14
CA GLY A 128 -1.45 -14.10 -18.45
C GLY A 128 -0.60 -12.83 -18.42
N HIS A 129 -0.13 -12.38 -17.25
CA HIS A 129 0.73 -11.21 -17.12
C HIS A 129 2.19 -11.54 -17.43
N ASP A 130 2.88 -10.62 -18.10
CA ASP A 130 4.32 -10.69 -18.34
C ASP A 130 5.08 -10.16 -17.12
N ILE A 131 5.47 -11.07 -16.22
CA ILE A 131 6.16 -10.72 -14.96
C ILE A 131 7.48 -9.96 -15.17
N SER A 132 8.08 -10.00 -16.37
CA SER A 132 9.30 -9.25 -16.68
C SER A 132 9.08 -7.74 -16.85
N LYS A 133 7.81 -7.33 -17.01
CA LYS A 133 7.39 -5.92 -17.18
C LYS A 133 6.79 -5.31 -15.92
N ILE A 134 6.71 -6.06 -14.82
CA ILE A 134 6.09 -5.60 -13.57
C ILE A 134 7.17 -5.03 -12.66
N ASP A 135 7.09 -3.71 -12.42
CA ASP A 135 8.12 -2.95 -11.70
C ASP A 135 7.94 -3.00 -10.17
N HIS A 136 8.21 -4.16 -9.58
CA HIS A 136 8.22 -4.32 -8.13
C HIS A 136 9.30 -3.46 -7.48
N CYS A 137 8.97 -2.82 -6.36
CA CYS A 137 9.90 -2.00 -5.60
C CYS A 137 10.27 -2.67 -4.27
N MET A 138 11.54 -2.59 -3.86
CA MET A 138 11.98 -2.94 -2.51
C MET A 138 12.31 -1.70 -1.72
N THR A 139 11.78 -1.63 -0.50
CA THR A 139 12.13 -0.56 0.45
C THR A 139 13.25 -1.04 1.37
N PHE A 140 14.10 -0.10 1.80
CA PHE A 140 15.19 -0.33 2.74
C PHE A 140 15.37 0.88 3.66
N ILE A 141 15.72 0.60 4.92
CA ILE A 141 16.38 1.60 5.76
C ILE A 141 17.87 1.55 5.45
N CYS A 142 18.44 2.69 5.07
CA CYS A 142 19.83 2.79 4.67
C CYS A 142 20.59 3.71 5.64
N SER A 143 21.64 3.17 6.25
CA SER A 143 22.59 3.91 7.08
C SER A 143 23.99 3.52 6.63
N VAL A 144 24.71 4.46 6.02
CA VAL A 144 26.03 4.23 5.43
C VAL A 144 27.04 5.14 6.13
N ASP A 145 28.07 4.54 6.73
CA ASP A 145 29.18 5.25 7.36
C ASP A 145 30.47 4.45 7.10
N HIS A 146 31.62 5.13 7.11
CA HIS A 146 32.93 4.48 7.06
C HIS A 146 33.16 3.58 8.26
N ASP A 147 32.55 3.91 9.41
CA ASP A 147 32.49 3.06 10.60
C ASP A 147 31.17 2.27 10.65
N LYS A 148 31.30 0.95 10.47
CA LYS A 148 30.20 -0.02 10.54
C LYS A 148 29.41 0.06 11.85
N GLN A 149 30.09 0.28 12.98
CA GLN A 149 29.45 0.30 14.29
C GLN A 149 28.61 1.57 14.44
N LYS A 150 29.14 2.71 14.01
CA LYS A 150 28.42 3.98 13.98
C LYS A 150 27.17 3.94 13.11
N ALA A 151 27.26 3.37 11.90
CA ALA A 151 26.10 3.20 11.02
C ALA A 151 24.97 2.38 11.71
N ARG A 152 25.35 1.34 12.46
CA ARG A 152 24.40 0.49 13.19
C ARG A 152 23.78 1.18 14.39
N GLU A 153 24.56 1.94 15.15
CA GLU A 153 24.07 2.67 16.32
C GLU A 153 23.06 3.74 15.92
N VAL A 154 23.33 4.49 14.84
CA VAL A 154 22.38 5.46 14.27
C VAL A 154 21.09 4.78 13.84
N CYS A 155 21.19 3.68 13.09
CA CYS A 155 20.02 2.93 12.63
C CYS A 155 19.21 2.36 13.80
N ARG A 156 19.87 1.79 14.81
CA ARG A 156 19.21 1.24 16.00
C ARG A 156 18.48 2.30 16.80
N ALA A 157 19.13 3.44 17.07
CA ALA A 157 18.50 4.54 17.79
C ALA A 157 17.27 5.09 17.05
N PHE A 158 17.34 5.21 15.72
CA PHE A 158 16.20 5.58 14.89
C PHE A 158 15.06 4.57 15.00
N LEU A 159 15.36 3.27 14.85
CA LEU A 159 14.37 2.20 14.90
C LEU A 159 13.66 2.12 16.25
N THR A 160 14.38 2.30 17.37
CA THR A 160 13.76 2.34 18.70
C THR A 160 12.75 3.49 18.81
N ASN A 161 13.12 4.71 18.43
CA ASN A 161 12.21 5.86 18.48
C ASN A 161 11.01 5.71 17.52
N TRP A 162 11.26 5.14 16.35
CA TRP A 162 10.20 4.89 15.36
C TRP A 162 9.23 3.82 15.88
N TYR A 163 9.74 2.76 16.51
CA TYR A 163 8.93 1.72 17.13
C TYR A 163 8.06 2.26 18.27
N ASP A 164 8.61 3.09 19.17
CA ASP A 164 7.81 3.72 20.23
C ASP A 164 6.68 4.59 19.65
N SER A 165 6.97 5.32 18.57
CA SER A 165 5.97 6.11 17.85
C SER A 165 4.90 5.23 17.20
N TYR A 166 5.30 4.09 16.62
CA TYR A 166 4.41 3.10 16.03
C TYR A 166 3.46 2.48 17.09
N VAL A 167 4.01 2.05 18.23
CA VAL A 167 3.24 1.50 19.36
C VAL A 167 2.27 2.54 19.90
N ASN A 168 2.71 3.78 20.09
CA ASN A 168 1.84 4.86 20.56
C ASN A 168 0.71 5.15 19.56
N ALA A 169 1.02 5.25 18.27
CA ALA A 169 0.01 5.47 17.22
C ALA A 169 -1.01 4.32 17.11
N THR A 170 -0.60 3.10 17.44
CA THR A 170 -1.47 1.92 17.44
C THR A 170 -2.35 1.85 18.70
N ASN A 171 -1.95 2.49 19.81
CA ASN A 171 -2.64 2.43 21.10
C ASN A 171 -3.33 3.74 21.51
N ILE A 172 -3.56 4.70 20.59
CA ILE A 172 -4.17 6.01 20.94
C ILE A 172 -5.53 5.85 21.62
N PHE A 173 -6.32 4.85 21.22
CA PHE A 173 -7.54 4.46 21.93
C PHE A 173 -7.35 3.08 22.56
N ASN A 174 -7.83 2.89 23.80
CA ASN A 174 -7.66 1.67 24.59
C ASN A 174 -8.14 0.37 23.90
N ASP A 175 -9.02 0.48 22.89
CA ASP A 175 -9.62 -0.62 22.13
C ASP A 175 -8.97 -0.86 20.75
N SER A 176 -7.95 -0.08 20.38
CA SER A 176 -7.37 -0.07 19.02
C SER A 176 -6.68 -1.38 18.59
N ASN A 177 -6.40 -2.30 19.54
CA ASN A 177 -5.74 -3.57 19.26
C ASN A 177 -6.69 -4.73 18.91
N GLN A 178 -8.02 -4.50 18.85
CA GLN A 178 -9.01 -5.57 18.69
C GLN A 178 -9.46 -5.83 17.24
N THR A 179 -8.95 -5.07 16.26
CA THR A 179 -9.42 -5.11 14.86
C THR A 179 -9.06 -6.41 14.14
N ARG A 180 -10.04 -7.06 13.49
CA ARG A 180 -9.82 -8.27 12.67
C ARG A 180 -9.09 -7.96 11.36
N GLY A 181 -8.33 -8.93 10.83
CA GLY A 181 -7.66 -8.81 9.53
C GLY A 181 -6.33 -8.02 9.54
N TYR A 182 -5.84 -7.65 10.73
CA TYR A 182 -4.55 -6.99 10.97
C TYR A 182 -3.61 -7.84 11.84
N ASP A 183 -3.89 -9.13 11.99
CA ASP A 183 -3.16 -10.03 12.89
C ASP A 183 -1.67 -10.14 12.53
N TYR A 184 -1.33 -10.05 11.24
CA TYR A 184 0.05 -10.00 10.76
C TYR A 184 0.82 -8.78 11.32
N HIS A 185 0.24 -7.58 11.21
CA HIS A 185 0.88 -6.35 11.72
C HIS A 185 1.03 -6.36 13.25
N LYS A 186 0.07 -6.96 13.96
CA LYS A 186 0.15 -7.14 15.43
C LYS A 186 1.26 -8.11 15.84
N GLY A 187 1.62 -9.06 14.97
CA GLY A 187 2.66 -10.07 15.22
C GLY A 187 4.07 -9.59 14.90
N GLN A 188 4.24 -8.66 13.95
CA GLN A 188 5.55 -8.20 13.47
C GLN A 188 6.48 -7.62 14.55
N TRP A 189 5.93 -7.24 15.70
CA TRP A 189 6.67 -6.54 16.75
C TRP A 189 6.57 -7.17 18.14
N ARG A 190 6.14 -8.43 18.23
CA ARG A 190 6.00 -9.11 19.54
C ARG A 190 7.33 -9.57 20.15
N ASP A 191 8.36 -9.74 19.32
CA ASP A 191 9.63 -10.36 19.70
C ASP A 191 10.85 -9.43 19.53
N PHE A 192 10.64 -8.11 19.45
CA PHE A 192 11.71 -7.11 19.44
C PHE A 192 12.10 -6.67 20.86
#